data_AF-A0A379LPS6-F1
#
_entry.id   AF-A0A379LPS6-F1
#
_cell.length_a   1.000
_cell.length_b   1.000
_cell.length_c   1.000
_cell.angle_alpha   90.00
_cell.angle_beta   90.00
_cell.angle_gamma   90.00
#
_symmetry.space_group_name_H-M   'P 1'
#
loop_
_entity.id
_entity.type
_entity.pdbx_description
1 polymer ?
#
loop_
_entity_poly.entity_id
_entity_poly.type
_entity_poly.pdbx_seq_one_letter_code
_entity_poly.pdbx_strand_id
1 'polypeptide(L)'
;MPEAVSVLFDKQIDGFGEMFRLISKDEIGMSTIQSRAVAGMANNTVIFCLPGSSGACRTGWTQIIKEQLDSRTGPCNFVPHLMRVNPGHD
;
A
#
# COMPACT_ATOMS: atom_id res chain seq x y z
N MET A 1 -13.04 -1.80 -6.20
CA MET A 1 -12.41 -2.04 -4.86
C MET A 1 -12.09 -0.71 -4.19
N PRO A 2 -11.43 0.26 -4.85
CA PRO A 2 -11.13 1.56 -4.24
C PRO A 2 -12.34 2.27 -3.65
N GLU A 3 -13.50 2.18 -4.30
CA GLU A 3 -14.75 2.83 -3.87
C GLU A 3 -15.23 2.32 -2.51
N ALA A 4 -15.06 1.02 -2.25
CA ALA A 4 -15.52 0.40 -1.01
C ALA A 4 -14.55 0.62 0.15
N VAL A 5 -13.24 0.60 -0.13
CA VAL A 5 -12.22 0.67 0.92
C VAL A 5 -11.85 2.12 1.26
N SER A 6 -11.85 3.04 0.28
CA SER A 6 -11.35 4.40 0.50
C SER A 6 -12.20 5.22 1.46
N VAL A 7 -13.50 4.90 1.60
CA VAL A 7 -14.40 5.54 2.57
C VAL A 7 -14.10 5.16 4.02
N LEU A 8 -13.30 4.11 4.24
CA LEU A 8 -12.91 3.63 5.57
C LEU A 8 -11.60 4.25 6.05
N PHE A 9 -10.86 4.94 5.19
CA PHE A 9 -9.55 5.48 5.54
C PHE A 9 -9.68 6.75 6.39
N ASP A 10 -9.02 6.75 7.55
CA ASP A 10 -8.72 7.95 8.31
C ASP A 10 -7.75 8.85 7.54
N LYS A 11 -6.82 8.23 6.80
CA LYS A 11 -5.84 8.92 5.97
C LYS A 11 -5.49 8.12 4.73
N GLN A 12 -5.54 8.76 3.57
CA GLN A 12 -5.07 8.19 2.30
C GLN A 12 -3.53 8.21 2.21
N ILE A 13 -2.97 7.21 1.55
CA ILE A 13 -1.54 7.11 1.21
C ILE A 13 -1.42 7.19 -0.31
N ASP A 14 -1.58 8.40 -0.85
CA ASP A 14 -1.67 8.64 -2.31
C ASP A 14 -0.43 8.13 -3.06
N GLY A 15 0.74 8.31 -2.44
CA GLY A 15 2.02 7.87 -2.99
C GLY A 15 2.09 6.36 -3.29
N PHE A 16 1.29 5.52 -2.62
CA PHE A 16 1.27 4.09 -2.94
C PHE A 16 0.74 3.81 -4.35
N GLY A 17 -0.41 4.39 -4.71
CA GLY A 17 -1.01 4.17 -6.02
C GLY A 17 -0.15 4.76 -7.14
N GLU A 18 0.45 5.92 -6.89
CA GLU A 18 1.36 6.59 -7.82
C GLU A 18 2.61 5.75 -8.08
N MET A 19 3.33 5.34 -7.03
CA MET A 19 4.53 4.53 -7.16
C MET A 19 4.21 3.16 -7.76
N PHE A 20 3.10 2.53 -7.37
CA PHE A 20 2.67 1.27 -7.96
C PHE A 20 2.47 1.38 -9.47
N ARG A 21 1.78 2.43 -9.93
CA ARG A 21 1.55 2.64 -11.37
C ARG A 21 2.84 2.98 -12.12
N LEU A 22 3.73 3.76 -11.49
CA LEU A 22 5.04 4.10 -12.05
C LEU A 22 5.88 2.83 -12.27
N ILE A 23 6.05 2.00 -11.24
CA ILE A 23 6.81 0.75 -11.31
C ILE A 23 6.14 -0.23 -12.29
N SER A 24 4.82 -0.37 -12.22
CA SER A 24 4.08 -1.26 -13.12
C SER A 24 4.18 -0.82 -14.58
N LYS A 25 4.37 0.47 -14.86
CA LYS A 25 4.56 0.95 -16.24
C LYS A 25 5.81 0.31 -16.87
N ASP A 26 6.86 0.11 -16.09
CA ASP A 26 8.10 -0.50 -16.60
C ASP A 26 7.91 -2.01 -16.89
N GLU A 27 6.99 -2.67 -16.20
CA GLU A 27 6.70 -4.11 -16.38
C GLU A 27 5.64 -4.39 -17.45
N ILE A 28 4.54 -3.62 -17.47
CA ILE A 28 3.34 -3.90 -18.29
C ILE A 28 2.94 -2.75 -19.22
N GLY A 29 3.76 -1.70 -19.29
CA GLY A 29 3.53 -0.53 -20.13
C GLY A 29 2.26 0.24 -19.75
N MET A 30 1.58 0.76 -20.77
CA MET A 30 0.36 1.57 -20.58
C MET A 30 -0.82 0.78 -20.00
N SER A 31 -0.75 -0.54 -19.96
CA SER A 31 -1.73 -1.39 -19.25
C SER A 31 -1.86 -1.00 -17.77
N THR A 32 -0.82 -0.36 -17.19
CA THR A 32 -0.85 0.21 -15.83
C THR A 32 -2.01 1.19 -15.59
N ILE A 33 -2.57 1.84 -16.64
CA ILE A 33 -3.74 2.72 -16.52
C ILE A 33 -4.95 1.97 -15.93
N GLN A 34 -5.06 0.66 -16.15
CA GLN A 34 -6.16 -0.14 -15.62
C GLN A 34 -5.98 -0.47 -14.12
N SER A 35 -4.79 -0.24 -13.56
CA SER A 35 -4.48 -0.52 -12.16
C SER A 35 -4.96 0.59 -11.24
N ARG A 36 -5.96 0.27 -10.42
CA ARG A 36 -6.52 1.18 -9.41
C ARG A 36 -6.04 0.82 -8.00
N ALA A 37 -4.72 0.61 -7.87
CA ALA A 37 -4.09 0.35 -6.58
C ALA A 37 -4.24 1.57 -5.66
N VAL A 38 -4.60 1.33 -4.41
CA VAL A 38 -4.84 2.38 -3.40
C VAL A 38 -4.40 1.87 -2.03
N ALA A 39 -3.97 2.77 -1.16
CA ALA A 39 -3.67 2.45 0.23
C ALA A 39 -4.12 3.57 1.17
N GLY A 40 -4.28 3.21 2.43
CA GLY A 40 -4.67 4.12 3.49
C GLY A 40 -4.47 3.54 4.88
N MET A 41 -4.61 4.39 5.88
CA MET A 41 -4.68 4.02 7.29
C MET A 41 -6.14 4.06 7.74
N ALA A 42 -6.57 3.03 8.47
CA ALA A 42 -7.86 2.99 9.15
C ALA A 42 -7.69 2.32 10.52
N ASN A 43 -8.04 3.00 11.60
CA ASN A 43 -7.96 2.47 12.97
C ASN A 43 -6.61 1.80 13.29
N ASN A 44 -5.52 2.55 13.13
CA ASN A 44 -4.12 2.07 13.27
C ASN A 44 -3.74 0.87 12.38
N THR A 45 -4.55 0.55 11.38
CA THR A 45 -4.29 -0.53 10.43
C THR A 45 -3.93 0.08 9.08
N VAL A 46 -2.77 -0.30 8.54
CA VAL A 46 -2.45 0.02 7.14
C VAL A 46 -3.13 -0.97 6.21
N ILE A 47 -3.77 -0.46 5.17
CA ILE A 47 -4.49 -1.26 4.18
C ILE A 47 -3.90 -0.94 2.81
N PHE A 48 -3.43 -1.98 2.11
CA PHE A 48 -2.96 -1.90 0.73
C PHE A 48 -3.88 -2.71 -0.19
N CYS A 49 -4.55 -2.05 -1.12
CA CYS A 49 -5.37 -2.70 -2.14
C CYS A 49 -4.60 -2.82 -3.45
N LEU A 50 -4.29 -4.06 -3.84
CA LEU A 50 -3.56 -4.41 -5.05
C LEU A 50 -4.49 -4.98 -6.13
N PRO A 51 -4.11 -4.89 -7.42
CA PRO A 51 -4.78 -5.62 -8.48
C PRO A 51 -4.72 -7.14 -8.26
N GLY A 52 -5.71 -7.88 -8.77
CA GLY A 52 -5.85 -9.33 -8.50
C GLY A 52 -4.83 -10.25 -9.18
N SER A 53 -3.93 -9.73 -10.02
CA SER A 53 -2.92 -10.57 -10.68
C SER A 53 -1.77 -10.90 -9.73
N SER A 54 -1.28 -12.14 -9.77
CA SER A 54 -0.13 -12.56 -8.95
C SER A 54 1.14 -11.75 -9.23
N GLY A 55 1.29 -11.27 -10.47
CA GLY A 55 2.37 -10.35 -10.86
C GLY A 55 2.26 -9.02 -10.11
N ALA A 56 1.09 -8.36 -10.17
CA ALA A 56 0.85 -7.12 -9.47
C ALA A 56 1.05 -7.24 -7.95
N CYS A 57 0.58 -8.32 -7.34
CA CYS A 57 0.81 -8.59 -5.92
C CYS A 57 2.30 -8.73 -5.59
N ARG A 58 3.06 -9.43 -6.45
CA ARG A 58 4.52 -9.57 -6.29
C ARG A 58 5.20 -8.22 -6.40
N THR A 59 4.92 -7.44 -7.45
CA THR A 59 5.49 -6.11 -7.67
C THR A 59 5.21 -5.18 -6.49
N GLY A 60 3.94 -5.11 -6.04
CA GLY A 60 3.56 -4.29 -4.89
C GLY A 60 4.25 -4.71 -3.60
N TRP A 61 4.40 -6.02 -3.36
CA TRP A 61 5.13 -6.51 -2.20
C TRP A 61 6.62 -6.19 -2.27
N THR A 62 7.29 -6.62 -3.33
CA THR A 62 8.76 -6.61 -3.39
C THR A 62 9.34 -5.23 -3.62
N GLN A 63 8.63 -4.35 -4.35
CA GLN A 63 9.15 -3.03 -4.73
C GLN A 63 8.67 -1.89 -3.83
N ILE A 64 7.68 -2.13 -2.95
CA ILE A 64 7.09 -1.05 -2.14
C ILE A 64 6.83 -1.52 -0.70
N ILE A 65 5.90 -2.47 -0.52
CA ILE A 65 5.34 -2.77 0.81
C ILE A 65 6.41 -3.36 1.73
N LYS A 66 7.26 -4.25 1.23
CA LYS A 66 8.28 -4.92 2.03
C LYS A 66 9.21 -3.93 2.72
N GLU A 67 9.71 -2.92 2.00
CA GLU A 67 10.59 -1.90 2.57
C GLU A 67 9.86 -1.02 3.58
N GLN A 68 8.61 -0.65 3.28
CA GLN A 68 7.81 0.19 4.17
C GLN A 68 7.32 -0.53 5.44
N LEU A 69 7.33 -1.86 5.46
CA LEU A 69 7.06 -2.69 6.64
C LEU A 69 8.32 -3.23 7.32
N ASP A 70 9.52 -2.90 6.82
CA ASP A 70 10.78 -3.21 7.48
C ASP A 70 11.20 -2.04 8.38
N SER A 71 11.30 -2.29 9.69
CA SER A 71 11.63 -1.26 10.68
C SER A 71 13.04 -0.68 10.51
N ARG A 72 13.90 -1.37 9.75
CA ARG A 72 15.29 -0.96 9.48
C ARG A 72 15.38 0.00 8.30
N THR A 73 14.31 0.17 7.52
CA THR A 73 14.28 1.08 6.36
C THR A 73 14.35 2.53 6.83
N GLY A 74 15.37 3.25 6.36
CA GLY A 74 15.51 4.70 6.53
C GLY A 74 15.25 5.46 5.22
N PRO A 75 14.97 6.77 5.26
CA PRO A 75 14.88 7.61 6.46
C PRO A 75 13.57 7.44 7.25
N CYS A 76 12.56 6.75 6.69
CA CYS A 76 11.26 6.52 7.32
C CYS A 76 10.58 5.24 6.80
N ASN A 77 9.64 4.71 7.59
CA ASN A 77 8.80 3.54 7.28
C ASN A 77 7.51 3.55 8.14
N PHE A 78 6.58 2.61 7.91
CA PHE A 78 5.29 2.56 8.63
C PHE A 78 5.35 1.92 10.02
N VAL A 79 6.39 1.15 10.35
CA VAL A 79 6.43 0.34 11.59
C VAL A 79 6.20 1.17 12.86
N PRO A 80 6.82 2.36 13.05
CA PRO A 80 6.56 3.20 14.23
C PRO A 80 5.10 3.66 14.36
N HIS A 81 4.37 3.74 13.25
CA HIS A 81 2.97 4.16 13.23
C HIS A 81 2.01 3.02 13.53
N LEU A 82 2.41 1.77 13.23
CA LEU A 82 1.59 0.56 13.45
C LEU A 82 1.75 -0.01 14.87
N MET A 83 2.92 0.15 15.49
CA MET A 83 3.22 -0.44 16.80
C MET A 83 2.74 0.40 18.00
N ARG A 84 1.97 1.47 17.78
CA ARG A 84 1.56 2.42 18.84
C ARG A 84 0.46 1.93 19.81
N VAL A 85 0.17 0.63 19.84
CA VAL A 85 -0.82 -0.07 20.69
C VAL A 85 -2.28 0.22 20.29
N ASN A 86 -2.99 -0.83 19.86
CA ASN A 86 -4.45 -0.87 19.82
C ASN A 86 -4.94 -1.37 21.20
N PRO A 87 -5.61 -0.57 22.03
CA PRO A 87 -6.08 -0.96 23.37
C PRO A 87 -7.26 -1.97 23.36
N GLY A 88 -7.42 -2.78 22.30
CA GLY A 88 -8.58 -3.67 22.11
C GLY A 88 -8.27 -5.01 21.43
N HIS A 89 -7.01 -5.42 21.34
CA HIS A 89 -6.63 -6.77 20.93
C HIS A 89 -5.75 -7.40 22.01
N ASP A 90 -6.37 -7.72 23.15
CA ASP A 90 -5.94 -8.73 24.13
C ASP A 90 -7.10 -9.72 24.30
#